data_AF-A0A2M7Z295-F1
#
_entry.id   AF-A0A2M7Z295-F1
#
_cell.length_a   1.000
_cell.length_b   1.000
_cell.length_c   1.000
_cell.angle_alpha   90.00
_cell.angle_beta   90.00
_cell.angle_gamma   90.00
#
_symmetry.space_group_name_H-M   'P 1'
#
loop_
_entity.id
_entity.type
_entity.pdbx_description
1 polymer ?
#
loop_
_entity_poly.entity_id
_entity_poly.type
_entity_poly.pdbx_seq_one_letter_code
_entity_poly.pdbx_strand_id
1 'polypeptide(L)' 'MVSLALGVLISGRGSNLMAILDAIQRGSLDATVKVVASNKLNAAGLERAKERGLPTVYLDPKPFAQKANPREAYDVA' A
#
# COMPACT_ATOMS: atom_id res chain seq x y z
N MET A 1 23.90 1.32 7.06
CA MET A 1 23.15 0.28 6.32
C MET A 1 21.90 0.92 5.73
N VAL A 2 21.44 0.45 4.58
CA VAL A 2 20.22 0.95 3.91
C VAL A 2 19.13 -0.12 4.11
N SER A 3 18.02 0.24 4.75
CA SER A 3 16.87 -0.64 4.95
C SER A 3 16.09 -0.84 3.65
N LEU A 4 15.39 -1.97 3.51
CA LEU A 4 14.58 -2.25 2.32
C LEU A 4 13.46 -1.20 2.16
N ALA A 5 13.39 -0.54 0.99
CA ALA A 5 12.32 0.41 0.70
C ALA A 5 11.04 -0.34 0.28
N LEU A 6 9.95 -0.16 1.05
CA LEU A 6 8.66 -0.79 0.79
C LEU A 6 7.64 0.19 0.22
N GLY A 7 6.97 -0.23 -0.86
CA GLY A 7 5.68 0.32 -1.29
C GLY A 7 4.56 -0.64 -0.90
N VAL A 8 3.52 -0.14 -0.22
CA VAL A 8 2.41 -0.96 0.26
C VAL A 8 1.12 -0.58 -0.48
N LEU A 9 0.52 -1.54 -1.18
CA LEU A 9 -0.74 -1.35 -1.90
C LEU A 9 -1.90 -1.86 -1.03
N ILE A 10 -2.94 -1.04 -0.86
CA ILE A 10 -4.11 -1.36 -0.03
C ILE A 10 -5.42 -1.06 -0.77
N SER A 11 -6.52 -1.68 -0.33
CA SER A 11 -7.87 -1.47 -0.88
C SER A 11 -8.96 -1.36 0.20
N GLY A 12 -8.57 -1.16 1.47
CA GLY A 12 -9.49 -1.20 2.60
C GLY A 12 -8.86 -0.73 3.92
N ARG A 13 -9.18 -1.43 5.02
CA ARG A 13 -8.81 -1.02 6.40
C ARG A 13 -7.31 -0.91 6.66
N GLY A 14 -6.47 -1.63 5.92
CA GLY A 14 -5.01 -1.57 6.10
C GLY A 14 -4.49 -2.29 7.35
N SER A 15 -5.16 -3.34 7.84
CA SER A 15 -4.65 -4.13 8.99
C SER A 15 -3.27 -4.72 8.74
N ASN A 16 -2.98 -5.19 7.51
CA ASN A 16 -1.65 -5.67 7.14
C ASN A 16 -0.61 -4.55 7.10
N LEU A 17 -0.99 -3.34 6.67
CA LEU A 17 -0.10 -2.18 6.77
C LEU A 17 0.28 -1.93 8.24
N MET A 18 -0.67 -2.00 9.17
CA MET A 18 -0.38 -1.88 10.61
C MET A 18 0.62 -2.95 11.06
N ALA A 19 0.37 -4.22 10.73
CA ALA A 19 1.24 -5.33 11.12
C ALA A 19 2.67 -5.19 10.55
N ILE A 20 2.82 -4.68 9.33
CA ILE A 20 4.14 -4.39 8.72
C ILE A 20 4.85 -3.28 9.49
N LEU A 21 4.15 -2.19 9.82
CA LEU A 21 4.73 -1.06 10.55
C LEU A 21 5.13 -1.48 11.98
N ASP A 22 4.31 -2.29 12.64
CA ASP A 22 4.62 -2.86 13.95
C ASP A 22 5.85 -3.81 13.87
N ALA A 23 5.98 -4.58 12.78
CA ALA A 23 7.14 -5.44 12.53
C ALA A 23 8.45 -4.66 12.29
N ILE A 24 8.36 -3.51 11.63
CA ILE A 24 9.48 -2.57 11.46
C ILE A 24 9.84 -1.95 12.80
N GLN A 25 8.84 -1.44 13.54
CA GLN A 25 9.05 -0.79 14.84
C GLN A 25 9.70 -1.73 15.86
N ARG A 26 9.34 -3.03 15.85
CA ARG A 26 9.95 -4.04 16.73
C ARG A 26 11.29 -4.58 16.23
N GLY A 27 11.80 -4.10 15.09
CA GLY A 27 13.10 -4.50 14.52
C GLY A 27 13.14 -5.90 13.88
N SER A 28 12.00 -6.57 13.76
CA SER A 28 11.92 -7.91 13.12
C SER A 28 11.87 -7.85 11.59
N LEU A 29 11.70 -6.66 11.03
CA LEU A 29 11.68 -6.39 9.60
C LEU A 29 12.56 -5.17 9.34
N ASP A 30 13.74 -5.39 8.75
CA ASP A 30 14.66 -4.31 8.36
C ASP A 30 14.18 -3.63 7.06
N ALA A 31 13.15 -2.79 7.20
CA ALA A 31 12.53 -2.11 6.09
C ALA A 31 12.02 -0.73 6.48
N THR A 32 11.69 0.07 5.47
CA THR A 32 11.05 1.38 5.65
C THR A 32 9.97 1.54 4.61
N VAL A 33 8.74 1.76 5.06
CA VAL A 33 7.62 2.09 4.17
C VAL A 33 7.83 3.48 3.61
N LYS A 34 7.99 3.59 2.29
CA LYS A 34 8.20 4.85 1.58
C LYS A 34 6.91 5.41 0.97
N VAL A 35 5.95 4.54 0.67
CA VAL A 35 4.66 4.95 0.10
C VAL A 35 3.57 3.94 0.41
N VAL A 36 2.36 4.43 0.67
CA VAL A 36 1.14 3.63 0.71
C VAL A 36 0.22 4.08 -0.42
N ALA A 37 -0.13 3.17 -1.31
CA ALA A 37 -1.00 3.45 -2.44
C ALA A 37 -2.35 2.73 -2.28
N SER A 38 -3.45 3.37 -2.69
CA SER A 38 -4.75 2.71 -2.76
C SER A 38 -5.48 3.01 -4.06
N ASN A 39 -6.22 2.00 -4.53
CA ASN A 39 -7.21 2.16 -5.58
C ASN A 39 -8.58 2.64 -5.08
N LYS A 40 -8.73 2.93 -3.78
CA LYS A 40 -9.94 3.51 -3.19
C LYS A 40 -9.59 4.79 -2.44
N LEU A 41 -10.23 5.89 -2.83
CA LEU A 41 -9.97 7.22 -2.26
C LEU A 41 -10.24 7.26 -0.75
N ASN A 42 -11.27 6.55 -0.29
CA ASN A 42 -11.72 6.52 1.11
C ASN A 42 -11.25 5.27 1.88
N ALA A 43 -10.16 4.61 1.44
CA ALA A 43 -9.61 3.49 2.19
C ALA A 43 -9.12 3.98 3.57
N ALA A 44 -9.71 3.46 4.66
CA ALA A 44 -9.31 3.81 6.04
C ALA A 44 -7.81 3.56 6.32
N GLY A 45 -7.16 2.66 5.57
CA GLY A 45 -5.71 2.46 5.67
C GLY A 45 -4.88 3.64 5.17
N LEU A 46 -5.40 4.49 4.28
CA LEU A 46 -4.71 5.72 3.85
C LEU A 46 -4.66 6.73 5.00
N GLU A 47 -5.78 6.94 5.70
CA GLU A 47 -5.80 7.85 6.86
C GLU A 47 -4.85 7.36 7.97
N ARG A 48 -4.85 6.06 8.27
CA ARG A 48 -3.90 5.45 9.23
C ARG A 48 -2.44 5.60 8.82
N ALA A 49 -2.16 5.63 7.52
CA ALA A 49 -0.81 5.87 7.02
C ALA A 49 -0.41 7.34 7.20
N LYS A 50 -1.32 8.28 6.89
CA LYS A 50 -1.11 9.72 7.09
C LYS A 50 -0.91 10.07 8.57
N GLU A 51 -1.68 9.47 9.47
CA GLU A 51 -1.55 9.64 10.94
C GLU A 51 -0.15 9.26 11.44
N ARG A 52 0.56 8.38 10.73
CA ARG A 52 1.95 8.00 11.01
C ARG A 52 2.98 8.74 10.17
N GLY A 53 2.59 9.80 9.46
CA GLY A 53 3.49 10.62 8.64
C GLY A 53 3.97 9.94 7.35
N LEU A 54 3.30 8.88 6.89
CA LEU A 54 3.69 8.17 5.67
C LEU A 54 3.12 8.87 4.41
N PRO A 55 3.91 8.96 3.33
CA PRO A 55 3.39 9.38 2.02
C PRO A 55 2.27 8.45 1.54
N THR A 56 1.16 9.05 1.10
CA THR A 56 -0.01 8.33 0.60
C THR A 56 -0.39 8.77 -0.81
N VAL A 57 -0.84 7.83 -1.63
CA VAL A 57 -1.28 8.08 -3.00
C VAL A 57 -2.59 7.36 -3.27
N TYR A 58 -3.59 8.08 -3.78
CA TYR A 58 -4.77 7.48 -4.39
C TYR A 58 -4.56 7.38 -5.90
N LEU A 59 -4.79 6.18 -6.45
CA LEU A 59 -4.73 5.91 -7.88
C LEU A 59 -6.13 5.53 -8.36
N ASP A 60 -6.75 6.39 -9.15
CA ASP A 60 -8.08 6.11 -9.72
C ASP A 60 -7.98 4.98 -10.76
N PRO A 61 -8.65 3.82 -10.56
CA PRO A 61 -8.62 2.73 -11.51
C PRO A 61 -9.52 2.98 -12.74
N LYS A 62 -10.46 3.94 -12.70
CA LYS A 62 -11.45 4.17 -13.77
C LYS A 62 -10.85 4.38 -15.16
N PRO A 63 -9.76 5.17 -15.34
CA PRO A 63 -9.14 5.34 -16.66
C PRO A 63 -8.62 4.04 -17.27
N PHE A 64 -8.35 3.03 -16.43
CA PHE A 64 -7.81 1.74 -16.86
C PHE A 64 -8.90 0.66 -17.04
N ALA A 65 -10.11 0.90 -16.54
CA ALA A 65 -11.23 -0.04 -16.65
C ALA A 65 -11.74 -0.24 -18.09
N GLN A 66 -11.46 0.71 -19.00
CA GLN A 66 -11.86 0.63 -20.41
C GLN A 66 -10.90 -0.19 -21.28
N LYS A 67 -9.66 -0.43 -20.80
CA LYS A 67 -8.78 -1.43 -21.42
C LYS A 67 -9.30 -2.79 -20.97
N ALA A 68 -9.64 -3.68 -21.91
CA ALA A 68 -9.97 -5.07 -21.63
C ALA A 68 -8.73 -5.81 -21.08
N ASN A 69 -8.32 -5.46 -19.86
CA ASN A 69 -7.21 -6.07 -19.15
C ASN A 69 -7.79 -6.59 -17.83
N PRO A 70 -8.43 -7.77 -17.86
CA PRO A 70 -9.04 -8.35 -16.67
C PRO A 70 -7.98 -8.51 -15.57
N ARG A 71 -8.40 -8.51 -14.31
CA ARG A 71 -7.46 -8.62 -13.18
C ARG A 71 -6.59 -9.89 -13.32
N GLU A 72 -7.22 -10.94 -13.81
CA GLU A 72 -6.66 -12.26 -14.06
C GLU A 72 -5.50 -12.21 -15.09
N ALA A 73 -5.46 -11.20 -15.97
CA ALA A 73 -4.33 -11.00 -16.89
C ALA A 73 -3.02 -10.60 -16.18
N TYR A 74 -3.08 -10.15 -14.91
CA TYR A 74 -1.89 -9.89 -14.09
C TYR A 74 -1.48 -11.09 -13.22
N ASP A 75 -2.33 -12.12 -13.10
CA ASP A 75 -2.07 -13.30 -12.29
C ASP A 75 -1.29 -14.39 -13.07
N VAL A 76 -1.03 -14.15 -14.36
CA VAL A 76 -0.24 -15.05 -15.22
C VAL A 76 1.25 -14.85 -14.90
N ALA A 77 1.80 -15.79 -14.15
CA ALA A 77 3.23 -15.87 -13.80
C ALA A 77 4.10 -16.33 -14.97
#